data_AF-A0A957WY72-F1
#
_entry.id   AF-A0A957WY72-F1
#
_cell.length_a   1.000
_cell.length_b   1.000
_cell.length_c   1.000
_cell.angle_alpha   90.00
_cell.angle_beta   90.00
_cell.angle_gamma   90.00
#
_symmetry.space_group_name_H-M   'P 1'
#
loop_
_entity.id
_entity.type
_entity.pdbx_description
1 polymer ?
#
loop_
_entity_poly.entity_id
_entity_poly.type
_entity_poly.pdbx_seq_one_letter_code
_entity_poly.pdbx_strand_id
1 'polypeptide(L)'
;QSFVSAHQFVAPRLTAGGNTPMGEGINLALDQLRQRKDTYKQHGVSYYRPWVFLITDGAPTDEWRSAGQRVQQEENEKAVAFFAVGVEKADMKVLAQISKRQPLRLKGLNFHDMFVWLSQSLTTVSHSQVGQQVPLSSPAGWSIID
;
A
#
# COMPACT_ATOMS: atom_id res chain seq x y z
N GLN A 1 4.67 13.09 13.27
CA GLN A 1 5.87 12.48 13.87
C GLN A 1 6.75 11.87 12.78
N SER A 2 8.06 11.78 12.98
CA SER A 2 8.95 11.01 12.08
C SER A 2 8.66 9.50 12.16
N PHE A 3 9.20 8.72 11.22
CA PHE A 3 9.08 7.27 11.25
C PHE A 3 9.70 6.70 12.54
N VAL A 4 8.95 5.84 13.23
CA VAL A 4 9.36 5.16 14.46
C VAL A 4 8.93 3.70 14.39
N SER A 5 9.54 2.82 15.18
CA SER A 5 9.06 1.45 15.33
C SER A 5 7.66 1.39 15.93
N ALA A 6 6.92 0.33 15.64
CA ALA A 6 5.51 0.19 16.03
C ALA A 6 5.24 0.43 17.53
N HIS A 7 6.13 -0.01 18.43
CA HIS A 7 5.97 0.19 19.88
C HIS A 7 6.16 1.64 20.34
N GLN A 8 6.69 2.51 19.48
CA GLN A 8 6.86 3.95 19.72
C GLN A 8 5.84 4.79 18.94
N PHE A 9 4.98 4.15 18.13
CA PHE A 9 4.02 4.86 17.33
C PHE A 9 2.93 5.47 18.23
N VAL A 10 2.75 6.78 18.13
CA VAL A 10 1.66 7.50 18.79
C VAL A 10 0.68 7.93 17.70
N ALA A 11 -0.47 7.27 17.66
CA ALA A 11 -1.49 7.58 16.66
C ALA A 11 -1.97 9.04 16.82
N PRO A 12 -1.90 9.87 15.77
CA PRO A 12 -2.47 11.21 15.82
C PRO A 12 -4.00 11.11 15.89
N ARG A 13 -4.64 12.09 16.53
CA ARG A 13 -6.08 12.28 16.37
C ARG A 13 -6.32 12.96 15.02
N LEU A 14 -7.12 12.31 14.18
CA LEU A 14 -7.51 12.82 12.87
C LEU A 14 -9.01 13.14 12.88
N THR A 15 -9.41 14.15 12.11
CA THR A 15 -10.82 14.49 11.87
C THR A 15 -11.03 14.55 10.37
N ALA A 16 -12.06 13.87 9.88
CA ALA A 16 -12.35 13.83 8.45
C ALA A 16 -12.86 15.19 7.98
N GLY A 17 -12.23 15.74 6.94
CA GLY A 17 -12.68 16.96 6.25
C GLY A 17 -13.68 16.70 5.12
N GLY A 18 -14.04 15.44 4.87
CA GLY A 18 -14.98 15.04 3.82
C GLY A 18 -14.37 14.82 2.43
N ASN A 19 -13.09 15.12 2.24
CA ASN A 19 -12.36 14.91 0.98
C ASN A 19 -11.50 13.64 1.02
N THR A 20 -11.05 13.20 -0.15
CA THR A 20 -10.16 12.04 -0.34
C THR A 20 -8.99 12.45 -1.25
N PRO A 21 -8.02 13.25 -0.75
CA PRO A 21 -6.85 13.69 -1.53
C PRO A 21 -5.89 12.51 -1.75
N MET A 22 -6.27 11.64 -2.68
CA MET A 22 -5.63 10.34 -2.91
C MET A 22 -4.31 10.50 -3.63
N GLY A 23 -4.21 11.41 -4.60
CA GLY A 23 -2.97 11.70 -5.31
C GLY A 23 -1.88 12.21 -4.37
N GLU A 24 -2.22 13.20 -3.54
CA GLU A 24 -1.32 13.70 -2.50
C GLU A 24 -0.91 12.61 -1.51
N GLY A 25 -1.86 11.81 -1.02
CA GLY A 25 -1.60 10.71 -0.10
C GLY A 25 -0.65 9.66 -0.66
N ILE A 26 -0.84 9.27 -1.93
CA ILE A 26 0.05 8.33 -2.64
C ILE A 26 1.46 8.92 -2.76
N ASN A 27 1.58 10.17 -3.20
CA ASN A 27 2.89 10.82 -3.37
C ASN A 27 3.65 10.91 -2.04
N LEU A 28 2.96 11.36 -0.98
CA LEU A 28 3.54 11.43 0.36
C LEU A 28 4.05 10.07 0.84
N ALA A 29 3.25 9.01 0.66
CA ALA A 29 3.65 7.66 1.04
C ALA A 29 4.90 7.19 0.29
N LEU A 30 4.96 7.43 -1.02
CA LEU A 30 6.11 7.06 -1.85
C LEU A 30 7.37 7.88 -1.51
N ASP A 31 7.22 9.17 -1.19
CA ASP A 31 8.33 10.04 -0.76
C ASP A 31 8.91 9.58 0.58
N GLN A 32 8.06 9.34 1.57
CA GLN A 32 8.49 8.83 2.89
C GLN A 32 9.19 7.47 2.75
N LEU A 33 8.67 6.61 1.88
CA LEU A 33 9.26 5.31 1.64
C LEU A 33 10.62 5.40 0.94
N ARG A 34 10.76 6.30 -0.04
CA ARG A 34 12.03 6.57 -0.71
C ARG A 34 13.07 7.09 0.29
N GLN A 35 12.70 8.08 1.11
CA GLN A 35 13.57 8.60 2.16
C GLN A 35 14.06 7.48 3.09
N ARG A 36 13.16 6.57 3.50
CA ARG A 36 13.53 5.45 4.37
C ARG A 36 14.47 4.45 3.69
N LYS A 37 14.23 4.13 2.41
CA LYS A 37 15.13 3.29 1.61
C LYS A 37 16.53 3.92 1.52
N ASP A 38 16.60 5.23 1.31
CA ASP A 38 17.87 5.95 1.20
C ASP A 38 18.64 5.96 2.52
N THR A 39 17.96 6.11 3.66
CA THR A 39 18.57 5.93 4.99
C THR A 39 19.18 4.54 5.12
N TYR A 40 18.47 3.48 4.74
CA TYR A 40 19.03 2.11 4.81
C TYR A 40 20.26 1.95 3.92
N LYS A 41 20.22 2.45 2.68
CA LYS A 41 21.39 2.41 1.77
C LYS A 41 22.59 3.15 2.34
N GLN A 42 22.40 4.34 2.89
CA GLN A 42 23.48 5.15 3.49
C GLN A 42 24.17 4.43 4.65
N HIS A 43 23.45 3.57 5.37
CA HIS A 43 23.99 2.77 6.47
C HIS A 43 24.40 1.34 6.05
N GLY A 44 24.42 1.02 4.75
CA GLY A 44 24.76 -0.32 4.26
C GLY A 44 23.77 -1.41 4.66
N VAL A 45 22.54 -1.03 5.03
CA VAL A 45 21.49 -1.95 5.47
C VAL A 45 20.67 -2.38 4.26
N SER A 46 20.69 -3.67 3.96
CA SER A 46 19.81 -4.27 2.95
C SER A 46 18.35 -4.21 3.40
N TYR A 47 17.42 -4.09 2.45
CA TYR A 47 15.98 -4.06 2.72
C TYR A 47 15.20 -4.90 1.71
N TYR A 48 14.08 -5.47 2.16
CA TYR A 48 13.11 -6.13 1.29
C TYR A 48 12.30 -5.12 0.49
N ARG A 49 11.78 -5.52 -0.67
CA ARG A 49 10.87 -4.68 -1.47
C ARG A 49 9.67 -4.28 -0.60
N PRO A 50 9.48 -2.99 -0.30
CA PRO A 50 8.41 -2.53 0.59
C PRO A 50 7.03 -2.64 -0.05
N TRP A 51 6.00 -2.82 0.78
CA TRP A 51 4.61 -2.91 0.36
C TRP A 51 3.85 -1.66 0.76
N VAL A 52 3.00 -1.18 -0.14
CA VAL A 52 2.11 -0.04 0.09
C VAL A 52 0.68 -0.52 -0.10
N PHE A 53 -0.16 -0.35 0.93
CA PHE A 53 -1.60 -0.60 0.86
C PHE A 53 -2.33 0.73 0.82
N LEU A 54 -3.00 1.00 -0.30
CA LEU A 54 -4.00 2.06 -0.41
C LEU A 54 -5.35 1.45 -0.05
N ILE A 55 -5.97 1.94 1.03
CA ILE A 55 -7.31 1.54 1.45
C ILE A 55 -8.21 2.77 1.35
N THR A 56 -9.34 2.67 0.65
CA THR A 56 -10.28 3.79 0.48
C THR A 56 -11.71 3.31 0.32
N ASP A 57 -12.66 4.12 0.75
CA ASP A 57 -14.10 3.93 0.57
C ASP A 57 -14.73 4.89 -0.44
N GLY A 58 -13.92 5.70 -1.13
CA GLY A 58 -14.37 6.77 -2.03
C GLY A 58 -13.52 6.94 -3.28
N ALA A 59 -13.81 8.00 -4.03
CA ALA A 59 -13.06 8.39 -5.23
C ALA A 59 -12.07 9.52 -4.89
N PRO A 60 -10.96 9.66 -5.62
CA PRO A 60 -10.05 10.80 -5.45
C PRO A 60 -10.78 12.15 -5.60
N THR A 61 -10.41 13.11 -4.76
CA THR A 61 -10.91 14.49 -4.83
C THR A 61 -9.85 15.47 -5.37
N ASP A 62 -8.70 14.97 -5.82
CA ASP A 62 -7.53 15.72 -6.28
C ASP A 62 -7.01 15.20 -7.64
N GLU A 63 -5.94 15.82 -8.15
CA GLU A 63 -5.23 15.32 -9.33
C GLU A 63 -4.43 14.07 -8.94
N TRP A 64 -4.92 12.90 -9.33
CA TRP A 64 -4.35 11.61 -8.94
C TRP A 64 -3.61 10.90 -10.07
N ARG A 65 -3.73 11.33 -11.33
CA ARG A 65 -3.20 10.60 -12.48
C ARG A 65 -1.68 10.61 -12.48
N SER A 66 -1.05 11.72 -12.11
CA SER A 66 0.40 11.78 -11.94
C SER A 66 0.90 10.82 -10.85
N ALA A 67 0.17 10.73 -9.73
CA ALA A 67 0.46 9.78 -8.66
C ALA A 67 0.26 8.32 -9.12
N GLY A 68 -0.77 8.04 -9.91
CA GLY A 68 -0.99 6.72 -10.52
C GLY A 68 0.13 6.31 -11.48
N GLN A 69 0.60 7.23 -12.34
CA GLN A 69 1.76 6.99 -13.20
C GLN A 69 3.01 6.69 -12.38
N ARG A 70 3.23 7.43 -11.29
CA ARG A 70 4.34 7.20 -10.37
C ARG A 70 4.27 5.83 -9.70
N VAL A 71 3.09 5.40 -9.26
CA VAL A 71 2.88 4.04 -8.71
C VAL A 71 3.27 2.97 -9.74
N GLN A 72 2.78 3.10 -10.97
CA GLN A 72 3.09 2.15 -12.04
C GLN A 72 4.59 2.10 -12.34
N GLN A 73 5.27 3.24 -12.36
CA GLN A 73 6.73 3.32 -12.53
C GLN A 73 7.47 2.58 -11.40
N GLU A 74 7.16 2.90 -10.14
CA GLU A 74 7.81 2.28 -8.97
C GLU A 74 7.54 0.76 -8.90
N GLU A 75 6.37 0.29 -9.33
CA GLU A 75 6.09 -1.14 -9.43
C GLU A 75 6.86 -1.82 -10.57
N ASN A 76 7.00 -1.17 -11.73
CA ASN A 76 7.76 -1.66 -12.88
C ASN A 76 9.26 -1.78 -12.57
N GLU A 77 9.80 -0.80 -11.85
CA GLU A 77 11.18 -0.79 -11.36
C GLU A 77 11.39 -1.75 -10.17
N LYS A 78 10.34 -2.46 -9.75
CA LYS A 78 10.33 -3.36 -8.56
C LYS A 78 10.70 -2.63 -7.27
N ALA A 79 10.55 -1.31 -7.22
CA ALA A 79 10.93 -0.46 -6.11
C ALA A 79 9.91 -0.48 -4.95
N VAL A 80 8.63 -0.77 -5.24
CA VAL A 80 7.53 -0.98 -4.29
C VAL A 80 6.58 -2.05 -4.81
N ALA A 81 5.86 -2.78 -3.95
CA ALA A 81 4.68 -3.55 -4.34
C ALA A 81 3.44 -2.79 -3.86
N PHE A 82 2.53 -2.44 -4.77
CA PHE A 82 1.38 -1.59 -4.45
C PHE A 82 0.09 -2.39 -4.49
N PHE A 83 -0.76 -2.23 -3.48
CA PHE A 83 -2.05 -2.91 -3.35
C PHE A 83 -3.13 -1.86 -3.14
N ALA A 84 -4.08 -1.80 -4.07
CA ALA A 84 -5.28 -0.98 -3.93
C ALA A 84 -6.43 -1.85 -3.38
N VAL A 85 -7.01 -1.43 -2.26
CA VAL A 85 -8.13 -2.07 -1.58
C VAL A 85 -9.30 -1.09 -1.50
N GLY A 86 -10.38 -1.40 -2.23
CA GLY A 86 -11.62 -0.64 -2.17
C GLY A 86 -12.54 -1.17 -1.08
N VAL A 87 -13.15 -0.27 -0.33
CA VAL A 87 -14.17 -0.54 0.69
C VAL A 87 -15.48 0.07 0.20
N GLU A 88 -16.60 -0.63 0.37
CA GLU A 88 -17.94 -0.12 0.03
C GLU A 88 -18.03 0.63 -1.32
N LYS A 89 -18.09 1.97 -1.29
CA LYS A 89 -18.35 2.86 -2.42
C LYS A 89 -17.09 3.29 -3.19
N ALA A 90 -15.95 2.65 -2.92
CA ALA A 90 -14.71 2.92 -3.62
C ALA A 90 -14.86 2.79 -5.15
N ASP A 91 -14.27 3.74 -5.87
CA ASP A 91 -14.25 3.72 -7.34
C ASP A 91 -13.18 2.75 -7.84
N MET A 92 -13.58 1.50 -8.05
CA MET A 92 -12.71 0.43 -8.51
C MET A 92 -12.10 0.70 -9.91
N LYS A 93 -12.78 1.48 -10.76
CA LYS A 93 -12.26 1.84 -12.09
C LYS A 93 -11.11 2.83 -11.98
N VAL A 94 -11.18 3.75 -11.02
CA VAL A 94 -10.07 4.65 -10.70
C VAL A 94 -8.93 3.88 -10.04
N LEU A 95 -9.23 2.99 -9.08
CA LEU A 95 -8.19 2.16 -8.45
C LEU A 95 -7.44 1.28 -9.46
N ALA A 96 -8.14 0.74 -10.46
CA ALA A 96 -7.54 -0.04 -11.55
C ALA A 96 -6.63 0.80 -12.48
N GLN A 97 -6.81 2.12 -12.53
CA GLN A 97 -5.91 3.02 -13.26
C GLN A 97 -4.68 3.41 -12.43
N ILE A 98 -4.78 3.37 -11.09
CA ILE A 98 -3.68 3.69 -10.18
C ILE A 98 -2.75 2.49 -10.01
N SER A 99 -3.31 1.31 -9.77
CA SER A 99 -2.55 0.10 -9.45
C SER A 99 -2.29 -0.75 -10.70
N LYS A 100 -1.07 -1.31 -10.82
CA LYS A 100 -0.78 -2.31 -11.86
C LYS A 100 -1.47 -3.64 -11.59
N ARG A 101 -1.66 -3.97 -10.31
CA ARG A 101 -2.39 -5.15 -9.86
C ARG A 101 -3.88 -4.89 -9.90
N GLN A 102 -4.67 -5.94 -10.12
CA GLN A 102 -6.12 -5.89 -9.95
C GLN A 102 -6.43 -5.34 -8.54
N PRO A 103 -7.20 -4.24 -8.42
CA PRO A 103 -7.64 -3.75 -7.12
C PRO A 103 -8.57 -4.78 -6.47
N LEU A 104 -8.50 -4.89 -5.15
CA LEU A 104 -9.28 -5.84 -4.38
C LEU A 104 -10.42 -5.11 -3.69
N ARG A 105 -11.63 -5.65 -3.74
CA ARG A 105 -12.74 -5.12 -2.95
C ARG A 105 -12.83 -5.86 -1.63
N LEU A 106 -12.87 -5.14 -0.51
CA LEU A 106 -13.07 -5.74 0.81
C LEU A 106 -14.49 -6.33 0.90
N LYS A 107 -14.59 -7.59 1.37
CA LYS A 107 -15.89 -8.22 1.60
C LYS A 107 -16.52 -7.61 2.86
N GLY A 108 -17.44 -6.65 2.67
CA GLY A 108 -17.97 -5.87 3.77
C GLY A 108 -16.86 -5.07 4.45
N LEU A 109 -16.76 -5.15 5.78
CA LEU A 109 -15.70 -4.54 6.58
C LEU A 109 -14.74 -5.58 7.16
N ASN A 110 -14.41 -6.62 6.39
CA ASN A 110 -13.57 -7.74 6.84
C ASN A 110 -12.07 -7.40 6.90
N PHE A 111 -11.71 -6.35 7.63
CA PHE A 111 -10.33 -5.95 7.88
C PHE A 111 -9.55 -6.99 8.68
N HIS A 112 -10.22 -7.72 9.58
CA HIS A 112 -9.59 -8.75 10.40
C HIS A 112 -8.90 -9.80 9.53
N ASP A 113 -9.64 -10.44 8.62
CA ASP A 113 -9.08 -11.48 7.76
C ASP A 113 -8.05 -10.92 6.77
N MET A 114 -8.23 -9.66 6.31
CA MET A 114 -7.22 -8.97 5.50
C MET A 114 -5.89 -8.84 6.25
N PHE A 115 -5.91 -8.43 7.52
CA PHE A 115 -4.69 -8.29 8.33
C PHE A 115 -4.10 -9.64 8.73
N VAL A 116 -4.91 -10.67 8.93
CA VAL A 116 -4.44 -12.05 9.12
C VAL A 116 -3.68 -12.52 7.88
N TRP A 117 -4.27 -12.34 6.69
CA TRP A 117 -3.62 -12.67 5.42
C TRP A 117 -2.33 -11.86 5.20
N LEU A 118 -2.34 -10.56 5.52
CA LEU A 118 -1.16 -9.70 5.41
C LEU A 118 -0.03 -10.20 6.32
N SER A 119 -0.36 -10.56 7.55
CA SER A 119 0.61 -11.08 8.53
C SER A 119 1.25 -12.37 8.04
N GLN A 120 0.45 -13.32 7.53
CA GLN A 120 0.96 -14.57 6.96
C GLN A 120 1.87 -14.31 5.75
N SER A 121 1.46 -13.39 4.88
CA SER A 121 2.22 -13.04 3.68
C SER A 121 3.58 -12.40 4.01
N LEU A 122 3.62 -11.52 5.02
CA LEU A 122 4.85 -10.91 5.50
C LEU A 122 5.80 -11.95 6.13
N THR A 123 5.27 -12.95 6.84
CA THR A 123 6.08 -14.06 7.35
C THR A 123 6.78 -14.79 6.22
N THR A 124 6.07 -15.12 5.13
CA THR A 124 6.69 -15.78 3.96
C THR A 124 7.78 -14.91 3.32
N VAL A 125 7.56 -13.60 3.19
CA VAL A 125 8.57 -12.66 2.67
C VAL A 125 9.80 -12.61 3.58
N SER A 126 9.61 -12.60 4.90
CA SER A 126 10.71 -12.52 5.86
C SER A 126 11.66 -13.73 5.83
N HIS A 127 11.16 -14.89 5.36
CA HIS A 127 11.94 -16.10 5.13
C HIS A 127 12.58 -16.17 3.73
N SER A 128 12.35 -15.18 2.87
CA SER A 128 12.92 -15.13 1.52
C SER A 128 14.26 -14.40 1.47
N GLN A 129 14.98 -14.52 0.36
CA GLN A 129 16.20 -13.72 0.16
C GLN A 129 15.84 -12.31 -0.33
N VAL A 130 16.64 -11.32 0.08
CA VAL A 130 16.51 -9.95 -0.43
C VAL A 130 16.66 -9.96 -1.95
N GLY A 131 15.64 -9.45 -2.66
CA GLY A 131 15.58 -9.44 -4.12
C GLY A 131 14.85 -10.64 -4.75
N GLN A 132 14.53 -11.68 -3.97
CA GLN A 132 13.71 -12.79 -4.42
C GLN A 132 12.23 -12.36 -4.52
N GLN A 133 11.56 -12.76 -5.59
CA GLN A 133 10.10 -12.60 -5.69
C GLN A 133 9.43 -13.76 -4.96
N VAL A 134 8.64 -13.42 -3.95
CA VAL A 134 7.76 -14.37 -3.27
C VAL A 134 6.35 -14.23 -3.88
N PRO A 135 5.78 -15.29 -4.47
CA PRO A 135 4.37 -15.29 -4.86
C PRO A 135 3.52 -15.10 -3.61
N LEU A 136 2.62 -14.12 -3.63
CA LEU A 136 1.68 -13.93 -2.53
C LEU A 136 0.59 -14.97 -2.63
N SER A 137 0.17 -15.49 -1.47
CA SER A 137 -1.01 -16.32 -1.37
C SER A 137 -2.22 -15.55 -1.90
N SER A 138 -3.13 -16.26 -2.54
CA SER A 138 -4.36 -15.66 -3.04
C SER A 138 -5.08 -14.92 -1.90
N PRO A 139 -5.55 -13.67 -2.10
CA PRO A 139 -6.34 -12.94 -1.10
C PRO A 139 -7.78 -13.47 -0.98
N ALA A 140 -8.04 -14.70 -1.46
CA ALA A 140 -9.31 -15.39 -1.37
C ALA A 140 -9.74 -15.52 0.10
N GLY A 141 -10.94 -15.02 0.41
CA GLY A 141 -11.54 -15.08 1.75
C GLY A 141 -11.99 -13.71 2.27
N TRP A 142 -11.11 -12.71 2.22
CA TRP A 142 -11.40 -11.34 2.67
C TRP A 142 -11.68 -10.36 1.53
N SER A 143 -11.30 -10.72 0.29
CA SER A 143 -11.50 -9.90 -0.90
C SER A 143 -12.46 -10.54 -1.91
N ILE A 144 -13.07 -9.67 -2.71
CA ILE A 144 -13.81 -9.99 -3.93
C ILE A 144 -13.05 -9.35 -5.09
N ILE A 145 -12.90 -10.09 -6.18
CA ILE A 145 -12.39 -9.56 -7.45
C ILE A 145 -13.61 -9.12 -8.26
N ASP A 146 -13.68 -7.83 -8.56
CA ASP A 146 -14.62 -7.30 -9.56
C ASP A 146 -14.06 -7.46 -10.98
#